data_AF-A0A978TS68-F1
#
_entry.id   AF-A0A978TS68-F1
#
_cell.length_a   1.000
_cell.length_b   1.000
_cell.length_c   1.000
_cell.angle_alpha   90.00
_cell.angle_beta   90.00
_cell.angle_gamma   90.00
#
_symmetry.space_group_name_H-M   'P 1'
#
loop_
_entity.id
_entity.type
_entity.pdbx_description
1 polymer ?
#
loop_
_entity_poly.entity_id
_entity_poly.type
_entity_poly.pdbx_seq_one_letter_code
_entity_poly.pdbx_strand_id
1 'polypeptide(L)'
;MLPDLRNLDTELEELLEFEGADLELLLESPLENPFLAARESELEWEELETQPESPAENPFLAEGEAGAEFEGDLTANFSLQEFASRGTPVPSQYRANVRRLAQNLQVLRDRLGAPITVTSGYRSPTHNQQVRGATRSQHLLAKAADIQVKGYTPSQVYCAIESLIRQGKMVQGGLGIYRTFVHYDIRGSRARWKGSGISAYPSCNGSSSGSSPPSASPAFDVARAVVRNREWARRLGWQAHYDEIVRLLHDRPFTPNEEAFAELVYQWQRQNRLTPDGIIGPNTWARMKAALGIASPGSSGSGGTATAYPYGPKWRSQRPPGLPATARTASQSGAALPDIERVARQHNLGETFVKTVKHLATTESGAMYARPANIFNVLPPSQRGGKPYISAWGVFQFNRDAWRSLPGVANTAFPWESTPSEEITRPIRRYAELFAEVRRAGGTPIDAARGIRLWHMQPNGLYKPYLRRGKQSGFSAAWQQVPAKYQARIDRHLRNAGIL
;
A
#
# COMPACT_ATOMS: atom_id res chain seq x y z
N MET A 1 62.85 52.67 -9.09
CA MET A 1 63.02 51.21 -9.07
C MET A 1 62.95 50.71 -10.51
N LEU A 2 63.80 49.75 -10.86
CA LEU A 2 63.96 49.12 -12.18
C LEU A 2 63.63 47.62 -12.03
N PRO A 3 63.49 46.84 -13.12
CA PRO A 3 62.89 47.13 -14.43
C PRO A 3 61.83 46.04 -14.81
N ASP A 4 60.89 46.30 -15.72
CA ASP A 4 60.86 45.98 -17.18
C ASP A 4 60.64 44.50 -17.59
N LEU A 5 60.05 44.37 -18.78
CA LEU A 5 59.53 43.20 -19.48
C LEU A 5 60.60 42.18 -19.91
N ARG A 6 60.21 40.89 -19.91
CA ARG A 6 60.19 39.97 -21.08
C ARG A 6 59.73 38.56 -20.63
N ASN A 7 59.33 37.60 -21.46
CA ASN A 7 58.59 37.47 -22.73
C ASN A 7 58.83 36.00 -23.16
N LEU A 8 57.80 35.29 -23.67
CA LEU A 8 57.89 34.04 -24.47
C LEU A 8 58.28 32.69 -23.79
N ASP A 9 57.36 31.73 -23.98
CA ASP A 9 57.54 30.42 -24.67
C ASP A 9 58.33 29.23 -24.06
N THR A 10 57.53 28.17 -23.81
CA THR A 10 57.63 26.83 -24.45
C THR A 10 58.64 25.77 -23.94
N GLU A 11 58.10 24.54 -23.85
CA GLU A 11 58.70 23.18 -23.81
C GLU A 11 60.01 22.91 -23.04
N LEU A 12 59.93 21.91 -22.14
CA LEU A 12 61.00 20.92 -21.98
C LEU A 12 60.41 19.60 -21.46
N GLU A 13 60.53 18.53 -22.25
CA GLU A 13 60.27 17.16 -21.83
C GLU A 13 61.50 16.56 -21.11
N GLU A 14 61.32 15.35 -20.56
CA GLU A 14 62.36 14.42 -20.08
C GLU A 14 63.35 14.89 -18.99
N LEU A 15 63.40 14.14 -17.87
CA LEU A 15 64.67 13.64 -17.32
C LEU A 15 64.43 12.48 -16.33
N LEU A 16 64.58 11.27 -16.86
CA LEU A 16 65.03 10.02 -16.23
C LEU A 16 64.29 9.38 -15.03
N GLU A 17 64.18 8.06 -15.15
CA GLU A 17 63.92 7.08 -14.09
C GLU A 17 65.18 6.93 -13.19
N PHE A 18 65.02 6.54 -11.91
CA PHE A 18 65.61 5.30 -11.37
C PHE A 18 65.13 4.95 -9.95
N GLU A 19 65.37 3.70 -9.59
CA GLU A 19 65.06 2.89 -8.39
C GLU A 19 65.04 3.54 -6.98
N GLY A 20 64.27 2.92 -6.07
CA GLY A 20 64.93 2.26 -4.91
C GLY A 20 64.58 2.67 -3.46
N ALA A 21 63.50 2.09 -2.93
CA ALA A 21 63.27 1.73 -1.51
C ALA A 21 63.08 2.81 -0.40
N ASP A 22 62.10 2.50 0.46
CA ASP A 22 61.89 2.81 1.89
C ASP A 22 62.13 4.21 2.47
N LEU A 23 61.02 4.86 2.83
CA LEU A 23 60.86 5.50 4.14
C LEU A 23 59.38 5.54 4.57
N GLU A 24 59.07 5.05 5.77
CA GLU A 24 57.71 5.04 6.32
C GLU A 24 57.27 6.43 6.79
N LEU A 25 56.01 6.83 6.53
CA LEU A 25 54.95 6.97 7.57
C LEU A 25 53.63 7.54 6.99
N LEU A 26 52.50 7.10 7.58
CA LEU A 26 51.21 7.81 7.63
C LEU A 26 50.54 8.23 6.30
N LEU A 27 49.65 7.37 5.77
CA LEU A 27 48.18 7.59 5.85
C LEU A 27 47.38 6.48 5.14
N GLU A 28 47.30 5.30 5.76
CA GLU A 28 46.33 4.28 5.34
C GLU A 28 44.91 4.61 5.82
N SER A 29 43.92 4.54 4.93
CA SER A 29 42.49 4.56 5.29
C SER A 29 41.60 3.99 4.16
N PRO A 30 41.52 2.65 4.02
CA PRO A 30 40.55 2.04 3.12
C PRO A 30 39.14 2.12 3.75
N LEU A 31 38.24 2.90 3.14
CA LEU A 31 36.82 2.90 3.52
C LEU A 31 36.15 1.60 3.03
N GLU A 32 36.17 0.59 3.91
CA GLU A 32 35.53 -0.70 3.66
C GLU A 32 34.02 -0.59 3.41
N ASN A 33 33.50 -1.55 2.64
CA ASN A 33 32.18 -1.51 2.02
C ASN A 33 31.08 -2.09 2.94
N PRO A 34 30.17 -1.28 3.51
CA PRO A 34 29.21 -1.72 4.55
C PRO A 34 28.01 -2.52 4.03
N PHE A 35 28.07 -3.08 2.81
CA PHE A 35 26.95 -3.78 2.16
C PHE A 35 26.92 -5.31 2.36
N LEU A 36 27.85 -5.90 3.12
CA LEU A 36 27.87 -7.33 3.42
C LEU A 36 28.06 -7.62 4.91
N ALA A 37 26.97 -7.99 5.60
CA ALA A 37 27.02 -8.64 6.91
C ALA A 37 25.69 -9.32 7.28
N ALA A 38 25.30 -10.38 6.53
CA ALA A 38 24.39 -11.46 6.97
C ALA A 38 23.97 -12.38 5.82
N ARG A 39 24.90 -13.20 5.27
CA ARG A 39 24.52 -14.43 4.57
C ARG A 39 25.72 -15.38 4.41
N GLU A 40 25.83 -16.38 5.28
CA GLU A 40 26.43 -17.69 4.98
C GLU A 40 26.20 -18.66 6.15
N SER A 41 25.42 -19.72 5.89
CA SER A 41 25.49 -21.05 6.48
C SER A 41 24.72 -21.99 5.52
N GLU A 42 25.17 -23.23 5.38
CA GLU A 42 24.97 -24.04 4.17
C GLU A 42 24.43 -25.45 4.46
N LEU A 43 23.73 -26.02 3.44
CA LEU A 43 23.47 -27.46 3.20
C LEU A 43 22.74 -28.24 4.33
N GLU A 44 22.12 -29.42 4.15
CA GLU A 44 21.73 -30.25 2.99
C GLU A 44 20.33 -30.85 3.35
N TRP A 45 19.51 -31.43 2.47
CA TRP A 45 19.71 -32.66 1.68
C TRP A 45 18.73 -32.74 0.49
N GLU A 46 19.04 -33.58 -0.49
CA GLU A 46 18.13 -34.10 -1.52
C GLU A 46 17.65 -35.52 -1.16
N GLU A 47 16.50 -35.95 -1.69
CA GLU A 47 16.43 -37.15 -2.56
C GLU A 47 15.16 -37.12 -3.44
N LEU A 48 15.10 -37.99 -4.46
CA LEU A 48 14.03 -38.09 -5.48
C LEU A 48 12.97 -39.14 -5.05
N GLU A 49 11.71 -39.07 -5.46
CA GLU A 49 11.10 -39.66 -6.68
C GLU A 49 9.55 -39.53 -6.50
N THR A 50 8.63 -39.64 -7.47
CA THR A 50 8.61 -39.82 -8.94
C THR A 50 7.32 -39.13 -9.48
N GLN A 51 7.18 -38.91 -10.79
CA GLN A 51 5.88 -38.58 -11.42
C GLN A 51 5.28 -39.79 -12.14
N PRO A 52 3.95 -39.77 -12.41
CA PRO A 52 3.57 -39.47 -13.79
C PRO A 52 2.34 -38.55 -13.96
N GLU A 53 2.48 -37.63 -14.93
CA GLU A 53 1.53 -37.04 -15.88
C GLU A 53 0.09 -36.57 -15.50
N SER A 54 -0.38 -35.58 -16.27
CA SER A 54 -1.68 -34.92 -16.14
C SER A 54 -2.81 -35.60 -16.94
N PRO A 55 -4.08 -35.23 -16.70
CA PRO A 55 -4.68 -34.28 -17.65
C PRO A 55 -5.27 -33.02 -16.97
N ALA A 56 -5.64 -32.03 -17.79
CA ALA A 56 -6.06 -30.71 -17.34
C ALA A 56 -7.54 -30.65 -16.86
N GLU A 57 -7.83 -29.81 -15.85
CA GLU A 57 -8.43 -28.47 -16.09
C GLU A 57 -8.59 -27.61 -14.81
N ASN A 58 -8.34 -26.30 -14.97
CA ASN A 58 -8.90 -25.14 -14.25
C ASN A 58 -8.74 -25.00 -12.69
N PRO A 59 -8.04 -23.97 -12.16
CA PRO A 59 -7.76 -23.84 -10.73
C PRO A 59 -8.66 -22.86 -9.95
N PHE A 60 -9.16 -23.25 -8.78
CA PHE A 60 -9.24 -22.44 -7.54
C PHE A 60 -9.78 -23.29 -6.37
N LEU A 61 -9.38 -22.97 -5.12
CA LEU A 61 -9.60 -23.76 -3.88
C LEU A 61 -8.76 -25.06 -3.83
N ALA A 62 -8.21 -25.52 -2.70
CA ALA A 62 -7.81 -24.92 -1.40
C ALA A 62 -6.86 -25.96 -0.71
N GLU A 63 -6.33 -25.90 0.52
CA GLU A 63 -6.40 -25.08 1.75
C GLU A 63 -4.94 -24.86 2.27
N GLY A 64 -4.58 -24.20 3.38
CA GLY A 64 -5.30 -23.42 4.40
C GLY A 64 -4.41 -23.20 5.65
N GLU A 65 -4.70 -22.15 6.43
CA GLU A 65 -4.18 -21.94 7.80
C GLU A 65 -5.32 -21.42 8.70
N ALA A 66 -5.31 -21.76 9.99
CA ALA A 66 -6.37 -21.43 10.94
C ALA A 66 -5.86 -20.56 12.09
N GLY A 67 -6.71 -19.65 12.61
CA GLY A 67 -6.48 -18.98 13.90
C GLY A 67 -6.53 -17.45 13.90
N ALA A 68 -7.70 -16.86 13.63
CA ALA A 68 -8.04 -15.50 14.04
C ALA A 68 -9.56 -15.38 14.24
N GLU A 69 -10.01 -14.47 15.11
CA GLU A 69 -11.43 -14.24 15.39
C GLU A 69 -12.12 -13.55 14.20
N PHE A 70 -13.22 -14.11 13.70
CA PHE A 70 -13.81 -13.73 12.41
C PHE A 70 -14.90 -12.64 12.51
N GLU A 71 -14.60 -11.42 12.08
CA GLU A 71 -15.62 -10.54 11.48
C GLU A 71 -15.91 -11.00 10.03
N GLY A 72 -16.86 -11.92 9.88
CA GLY A 72 -17.48 -12.29 8.59
C GLY A 72 -16.76 -13.36 7.75
N ASP A 73 -17.31 -14.58 7.74
CA ASP A 73 -16.82 -15.71 6.93
C ASP A 73 -17.23 -15.66 5.43
N LEU A 74 -17.99 -14.64 5.02
CA LEU A 74 -18.37 -14.43 3.61
C LEU A 74 -17.76 -13.19 2.98
N THR A 75 -17.65 -12.10 3.75
CA THR A 75 -17.04 -10.81 3.40
C THR A 75 -16.66 -10.07 4.67
N ALA A 76 -15.76 -9.08 4.60
CA ALA A 76 -15.23 -8.32 5.74
C ALA A 76 -16.26 -7.63 6.65
N ASN A 77 -17.56 -7.63 6.30
CA ASN A 77 -18.63 -7.05 7.11
C ASN A 77 -19.91 -7.91 7.17
N PHE A 78 -19.88 -9.16 6.67
CA PHE A 78 -21.03 -10.08 6.70
C PHE A 78 -20.60 -11.53 6.86
N SER A 79 -21.24 -12.23 7.79
CA SER A 79 -21.13 -13.66 8.08
C SER A 79 -22.28 -14.46 7.48
N LEU A 80 -22.11 -15.78 7.34
CA LEU A 80 -23.15 -16.72 6.93
C LEU A 80 -24.28 -16.83 7.98
N GLN A 81 -23.97 -16.56 9.26
CA GLN A 81 -24.94 -16.64 10.36
C GLN A 81 -26.00 -15.53 10.28
N GLU A 82 -25.64 -14.32 9.82
CA GLU A 82 -26.59 -13.22 9.59
C GLU A 82 -27.66 -13.55 8.53
N PHE A 83 -27.41 -14.53 7.65
CA PHE A 83 -28.38 -15.00 6.67
C PHE A 83 -29.17 -16.24 7.15
N ALA A 84 -29.03 -16.69 8.39
CA ALA A 84 -29.73 -17.86 8.91
C ALA A 84 -31.26 -17.62 9.09
N SER A 85 -32.06 -18.67 8.88
CA SER A 85 -33.51 -18.62 8.98
C SER A 85 -33.98 -18.90 10.41
N ARG A 86 -33.91 -17.90 11.30
CA ARG A 86 -34.34 -18.01 12.72
C ARG A 86 -33.74 -19.25 13.42
N GLY A 87 -32.40 -19.33 13.44
CA GLY A 87 -31.65 -20.47 13.99
C GLY A 87 -31.52 -21.66 13.05
N THR A 88 -32.32 -21.78 11.98
CA THR A 88 -32.05 -22.77 10.92
C THR A 88 -30.88 -22.29 10.05
N PRO A 89 -29.75 -23.02 9.95
CA PRO A 89 -28.62 -22.60 9.12
C PRO A 89 -28.95 -22.55 7.63
N VAL A 90 -28.11 -21.87 6.85
CA VAL A 90 -28.16 -21.89 5.39
C VAL A 90 -27.72 -23.28 4.87
N PRO A 91 -28.53 -23.99 4.06
CA PRO A 91 -28.13 -25.25 3.44
C PRO A 91 -26.84 -25.13 2.63
N SER A 92 -25.99 -26.16 2.67
CA SER A 92 -24.69 -26.20 1.96
C SER A 92 -24.80 -25.81 0.48
N GLN A 93 -25.78 -26.41 -0.22
CA GLN A 93 -26.13 -26.15 -1.62
C GLN A 93 -26.48 -24.69 -1.97
N TYR A 94 -26.76 -23.84 -0.97
CA TYR A 94 -27.07 -22.41 -1.17
C TYR A 94 -25.97 -21.46 -0.69
N ARG A 95 -24.88 -21.94 -0.07
CA ARG A 95 -23.78 -21.09 0.43
C ARG A 95 -23.17 -20.19 -0.65
N ALA A 96 -23.07 -20.69 -1.89
CA ALA A 96 -22.60 -19.90 -3.04
C ALA A 96 -23.51 -18.71 -3.38
N ASN A 97 -24.83 -18.87 -3.23
CA ASN A 97 -25.79 -17.78 -3.42
C ASN A 97 -25.61 -16.70 -2.36
N VAL A 98 -25.44 -17.11 -1.09
CA VAL A 98 -25.25 -16.15 0.02
C VAL A 98 -23.92 -15.41 -0.11
N ARG A 99 -22.83 -16.08 -0.49
CA ARG A 99 -21.53 -15.41 -0.74
C ARG A 99 -21.67 -14.31 -1.81
N ARG A 100 -22.35 -14.60 -2.93
CA ARG A 100 -22.61 -13.61 -3.99
C ARG A 100 -23.54 -12.48 -3.55
N LEU A 101 -24.53 -12.78 -2.70
CA LEU A 101 -25.41 -11.77 -2.10
C LEU A 101 -24.65 -10.85 -1.13
N ALA A 102 -23.84 -11.43 -0.23
CA ALA A 102 -23.00 -10.69 0.72
C ALA A 102 -22.02 -9.75 0.01
N GLN A 103 -21.38 -10.19 -1.08
CA GLN A 103 -20.55 -9.33 -1.94
C GLN A 103 -21.31 -8.11 -2.48
N ASN A 104 -22.59 -8.25 -2.83
CA ASN A 104 -23.42 -7.13 -3.29
C ASN A 104 -23.82 -6.19 -2.13
N LEU A 105 -24.07 -6.75 -0.94
CA LEU A 105 -24.36 -5.96 0.25
C LEU A 105 -23.12 -5.24 0.80
N GLN A 106 -21.92 -5.78 0.59
CA GLN A 106 -20.64 -5.11 0.88
C GLN A 106 -20.51 -3.84 0.01
N VAL A 107 -20.71 -3.95 -1.31
CA VAL A 107 -20.70 -2.76 -2.21
C VAL A 107 -21.72 -1.69 -1.77
N LEU A 108 -22.89 -2.10 -1.27
CA LEU A 108 -23.88 -1.17 -0.71
C LEU A 108 -23.41 -0.53 0.61
N ARG A 109 -22.80 -1.32 1.50
CA ARG A 109 -22.25 -0.88 2.80
C ARG A 109 -21.12 0.11 2.60
N ASP A 110 -20.19 -0.19 1.70
CA ASP A 110 -19.07 0.67 1.31
C ASP A 110 -19.59 1.99 0.73
N ARG A 111 -20.59 1.93 -0.16
CA ARG A 111 -21.21 3.13 -0.74
C ARG A 111 -21.93 4.00 0.29
N LEU A 112 -22.48 3.43 1.37
CA LEU A 112 -23.25 4.16 2.37
C LEU A 112 -22.46 4.53 3.63
N GLY A 113 -21.27 3.96 3.83
CA GLY A 113 -20.40 4.23 4.99
C GLY A 113 -21.04 3.89 6.34
N ALA A 114 -21.99 2.94 6.37
CA ALA A 114 -22.85 2.69 7.53
C ALA A 114 -23.19 1.21 7.71
N PRO A 115 -23.28 0.69 8.95
CA PRO A 115 -23.66 -0.69 9.22
C PRO A 115 -25.01 -1.07 8.59
N ILE A 116 -25.01 -2.24 7.94
CA ILE A 116 -26.21 -2.88 7.39
C ILE A 116 -26.58 -4.05 8.30
N THR A 117 -27.85 -4.13 8.69
CA THR A 117 -28.43 -5.25 9.43
C THR A 117 -29.23 -6.11 8.48
N VAL A 118 -28.85 -7.38 8.31
CA VAL A 118 -29.68 -8.39 7.62
C VAL A 118 -30.77 -8.85 8.60
N THR A 119 -32.03 -8.55 8.27
CA THR A 119 -33.20 -8.90 9.10
C THR A 119 -33.91 -10.17 8.65
N SER A 120 -33.69 -10.60 7.40
CA SER A 120 -34.05 -11.94 6.91
C SER A 120 -33.18 -12.30 5.70
N GLY A 121 -32.38 -13.37 5.80
CA GLY A 121 -31.58 -13.90 4.69
C GLY A 121 -32.26 -15.10 4.02
N TYR A 122 -31.70 -16.30 4.22
CA TYR A 122 -32.39 -17.56 3.91
C TYR A 122 -33.72 -17.65 4.69
N ARG A 123 -34.70 -18.33 4.10
CA ARG A 123 -35.92 -18.77 4.79
C ARG A 123 -36.15 -20.24 4.45
N SER A 124 -36.36 -21.09 5.46
CA SER A 124 -36.84 -22.46 5.24
C SER A 124 -38.25 -22.44 4.62
N PRO A 125 -38.70 -23.52 3.95
CA PRO A 125 -40.05 -23.59 3.38
C PRO A 125 -41.15 -23.27 4.42
N THR A 126 -41.05 -23.85 5.62
CA THR A 126 -41.95 -23.60 6.75
C THR A 126 -41.95 -22.14 7.19
N HIS A 127 -40.77 -21.52 7.35
CA HIS A 127 -40.67 -20.10 7.72
C HIS A 127 -41.23 -19.19 6.62
N ASN A 128 -40.95 -19.49 5.35
CA ASN A 128 -41.50 -18.75 4.21
C ASN A 128 -43.04 -18.85 4.16
N GLN A 129 -43.62 -20.02 4.46
CA GLN A 129 -45.07 -20.21 4.55
C GLN A 129 -45.68 -19.42 5.73
N GLN A 130 -45.06 -19.47 6.92
CA GLN A 130 -45.49 -18.73 8.11
C GLN A 130 -45.59 -17.21 7.87
N VAL A 131 -44.62 -16.63 7.14
CA VAL A 131 -44.63 -15.20 6.79
C VAL A 131 -45.43 -14.88 5.51
N ARG A 132 -46.22 -15.84 5.00
CA ARG A 132 -47.01 -15.75 3.75
C ARG A 132 -46.16 -15.33 2.53
N GLY A 133 -44.90 -15.76 2.51
CA GLY A 133 -43.97 -15.50 1.42
C GLY A 133 -44.31 -16.26 0.14
N ALA A 134 -43.97 -15.68 -1.02
CA ALA A 134 -44.31 -16.25 -2.32
C ALA A 134 -43.69 -17.64 -2.55
N THR A 135 -44.37 -18.50 -3.31
CA THR A 135 -43.94 -19.88 -3.63
C THR A 135 -42.62 -19.95 -4.40
N ARG A 136 -42.25 -18.88 -5.13
CA ARG A 136 -40.96 -18.73 -5.84
C ARG A 136 -40.04 -17.68 -5.19
N SER A 137 -40.17 -17.51 -3.87
CA SER A 137 -39.39 -16.58 -3.04
C SER A 137 -37.88 -16.83 -3.15
N GLN A 138 -37.10 -15.77 -3.44
CA GLN A 138 -35.64 -15.88 -3.56
C GLN A 138 -34.94 -16.13 -2.22
N HIS A 139 -35.62 -15.91 -1.09
CA HIS A 139 -35.12 -16.34 0.23
C HIS A 139 -35.03 -17.87 0.36
N LEU A 140 -35.87 -18.64 -0.33
CA LEU A 140 -35.83 -20.12 -0.33
C LEU A 140 -34.53 -20.67 -0.95
N LEU A 141 -33.89 -19.87 -1.80
CA LEU A 141 -32.62 -20.19 -2.47
C LEU A 141 -31.43 -19.46 -1.84
N ALA A 142 -31.66 -18.73 -0.74
CA ALA A 142 -30.72 -17.81 -0.10
C ALA A 142 -30.09 -16.77 -1.06
N LYS A 143 -30.90 -16.31 -2.04
CA LYS A 143 -30.53 -15.27 -3.03
C LYS A 143 -31.03 -13.87 -2.66
N ALA A 144 -31.68 -13.72 -1.51
CA ALA A 144 -32.34 -12.48 -1.07
C ALA A 144 -32.01 -12.12 0.37
N ALA A 145 -32.02 -10.81 0.67
CA ALA A 145 -31.92 -10.25 2.01
C ALA A 145 -32.91 -9.10 2.21
N ASP A 146 -33.59 -9.09 3.35
CA ASP A 146 -34.32 -7.92 3.86
C ASP A 146 -33.39 -7.13 4.78
N ILE A 147 -33.06 -5.89 4.42
CA ILE A 147 -31.99 -5.11 5.07
C ILE A 147 -32.47 -3.78 5.64
N GLN A 148 -31.80 -3.36 6.72
CA GLN A 148 -31.88 -2.01 7.28
C GLN A 148 -30.46 -1.42 7.32
N VAL A 149 -30.31 -0.10 7.18
CA VAL A 149 -28.99 0.56 7.20
C VAL A 149 -29.00 1.68 8.23
N LYS A 150 -28.05 1.67 9.16
CA LYS A 150 -28.01 2.60 10.30
C LYS A 150 -27.93 4.05 9.82
N GLY A 151 -28.94 4.85 10.16
CA GLY A 151 -29.01 6.28 9.79
C GLY A 151 -29.63 6.58 8.41
N TYR A 152 -30.14 5.58 7.69
CA TYR A 152 -30.81 5.77 6.39
C TYR A 152 -32.26 5.27 6.41
N THR A 153 -33.15 6.00 5.74
CA THR A 153 -34.53 5.55 5.49
C THR A 153 -34.58 4.46 4.40
N PRO A 154 -35.62 3.59 4.38
CA PRO A 154 -35.80 2.62 3.30
C PRO A 154 -35.83 3.26 1.91
N SER A 155 -36.36 4.47 1.77
CA SER A 155 -36.37 5.21 0.51
C SER A 155 -34.96 5.57 0.01
N GLN A 156 -34.06 5.99 0.91
CA GLN A 156 -32.67 6.30 0.57
C GLN A 156 -31.89 5.02 0.21
N VAL A 157 -32.07 3.94 0.97
CA VAL A 157 -31.45 2.63 0.69
C VAL A 157 -31.92 2.08 -0.66
N TYR A 158 -33.23 2.15 -0.95
CA TYR A 158 -33.81 1.75 -2.23
C TYR A 158 -33.20 2.52 -3.41
N CYS A 159 -33.09 3.86 -3.31
CA CYS A 159 -32.47 4.67 -4.37
C CYS A 159 -30.97 4.45 -4.51
N ALA A 160 -30.25 4.15 -3.42
CA ALA A 160 -28.84 3.79 -3.47
C ALA A 160 -28.64 2.48 -4.26
N ILE A 161 -29.46 1.45 -4.01
CA ILE A 161 -29.40 0.18 -4.73
C ILE A 161 -29.81 0.35 -6.20
N GLU A 162 -30.89 1.09 -6.52
CA GLU A 162 -31.22 1.44 -7.91
C GLU A 162 -30.04 2.10 -8.62
N SER A 163 -29.34 3.03 -7.96
CA SER A 163 -28.19 3.72 -8.55
C SER A 163 -26.97 2.79 -8.75
N LEU A 164 -26.67 1.92 -7.79
CA LEU A 164 -25.57 0.95 -7.89
C LEU A 164 -25.84 -0.13 -8.95
N ILE A 165 -27.08 -0.58 -9.11
CA ILE A 165 -27.51 -1.46 -10.20
C ILE A 165 -27.38 -0.76 -11.56
N ARG A 166 -27.82 0.50 -11.68
CA ARG A 166 -27.65 1.29 -12.92
C ARG A 166 -26.17 1.54 -13.28
N GLN A 167 -25.28 1.57 -12.30
CA GLN A 167 -23.83 1.66 -12.49
C GLN A 167 -23.14 0.31 -12.74
N GLY A 168 -23.87 -0.81 -12.79
CA GLY A 168 -23.29 -2.17 -12.91
C GLY A 168 -22.50 -2.65 -11.69
N LYS A 169 -22.51 -1.90 -10.58
CA LYS A 169 -21.77 -2.21 -9.34
C LYS A 169 -22.51 -3.21 -8.44
N MET A 170 -23.82 -3.31 -8.59
CA MET A 170 -24.65 -4.37 -8.02
C MET A 170 -25.36 -5.13 -9.13
N VAL A 171 -25.54 -6.43 -8.94
CA VAL A 171 -26.19 -7.35 -9.89
C VAL A 171 -27.66 -6.97 -10.06
N GLN A 172 -28.18 -7.02 -11.29
CA GLN A 172 -29.62 -6.82 -11.51
C GLN A 172 -30.43 -7.93 -10.83
N GLY A 173 -31.54 -7.56 -10.19
CA GLY A 173 -32.39 -8.52 -9.51
C GLY A 173 -33.66 -7.90 -8.94
N GLY A 174 -34.22 -8.48 -7.89
CA GLY A 174 -35.39 -7.94 -7.20
C GLY A 174 -35.04 -6.82 -6.21
N LEU A 175 -35.91 -5.83 -6.10
CA LEU A 175 -35.80 -4.74 -5.13
C LEU A 175 -37.20 -4.30 -4.69
N GLY A 176 -37.52 -4.47 -3.41
CA GLY A 176 -38.83 -4.15 -2.82
C GLY A 176 -38.71 -3.17 -1.67
N ILE A 177 -39.54 -2.13 -1.64
CA ILE A 177 -39.56 -1.15 -0.54
C ILE A 177 -40.65 -1.46 0.50
N TYR A 178 -40.28 -1.48 1.77
CA TYR A 178 -41.19 -1.63 2.91
C TYR A 178 -41.03 -0.46 3.88
N ARG A 179 -41.92 -0.34 4.88
CA ARG A 179 -41.93 0.79 5.84
C ARG A 179 -40.69 0.87 6.72
N THR A 180 -40.04 -0.25 6.99
CA THR A 180 -38.92 -0.37 7.94
C THR A 180 -37.66 -0.99 7.36
N PHE A 181 -37.73 -1.58 6.16
CA PHE A 181 -36.61 -2.28 5.51
C PHE A 181 -36.69 -2.20 3.98
N VAL A 182 -35.62 -2.59 3.30
CA VAL A 182 -35.59 -2.81 1.85
C VAL A 182 -35.25 -4.27 1.58
N HIS A 183 -36.03 -4.91 0.72
CA HIS A 183 -35.72 -6.23 0.18
C HIS A 183 -34.82 -6.09 -1.05
N TYR A 184 -33.71 -6.83 -1.10
CA TYR A 184 -32.87 -6.95 -2.29
C TYR A 184 -32.54 -8.43 -2.57
N ASP A 185 -32.55 -8.81 -3.85
CA ASP A 185 -32.15 -10.15 -4.30
C ASP A 185 -31.36 -10.14 -5.61
N ILE A 186 -30.57 -11.20 -5.83
CA ILE A 186 -29.68 -11.36 -6.99
C ILE A 186 -30.25 -12.26 -8.09
N ARG A 187 -31.57 -12.21 -8.38
CA ARG A 187 -32.23 -13.08 -9.38
C ARG A 187 -31.83 -12.86 -10.86
N GLY A 188 -30.92 -11.94 -11.16
CA GLY A 188 -30.45 -11.63 -12.53
C GLY A 188 -31.41 -10.76 -13.37
N SER A 189 -32.68 -10.67 -13.00
CA SER A 189 -33.75 -9.98 -13.75
C SER A 189 -34.42 -8.89 -12.91
N ARG A 190 -34.76 -7.75 -13.52
CA ARG A 190 -35.35 -6.58 -12.83
C ARG A 190 -36.76 -6.90 -12.34
N ALA A 191 -36.96 -6.93 -11.03
CA ALA A 191 -38.30 -6.99 -10.41
C ALA A 191 -38.43 -5.90 -9.34
N ARG A 192 -39.53 -5.14 -9.35
CA ARG A 192 -39.79 -4.05 -8.39
C ARG A 192 -41.20 -4.19 -7.81
N TRP A 193 -41.34 -3.96 -6.51
CA TRP A 193 -42.64 -4.00 -5.82
C TRP A 193 -42.64 -3.09 -4.57
N LYS A 194 -43.83 -2.87 -4.01
CA LYS A 194 -44.05 -2.11 -2.78
C LYS A 194 -44.66 -3.03 -1.72
N GLY A 195 -44.19 -2.93 -0.49
CA GLY A 195 -44.81 -3.56 0.67
C GLY A 195 -46.11 -2.85 1.07
N SER A 196 -46.92 -3.54 1.87
CA SER A 196 -48.20 -3.03 2.38
C SER A 196 -48.03 -1.67 3.07
N GLY A 197 -48.83 -0.68 2.67
CA GLY A 197 -48.81 0.66 3.26
C GLY A 197 -47.68 1.58 2.76
N ILE A 198 -47.09 1.31 1.59
CA ILE A 198 -46.25 2.24 0.82
C ILE A 198 -47.05 2.78 -0.39
N SER A 199 -47.38 4.07 -0.38
CA SER A 199 -48.23 4.71 -1.39
C SER A 199 -47.56 4.85 -2.77
N ALA A 200 -46.34 5.36 -2.82
CA ALA A 200 -45.56 5.57 -4.05
C ALA A 200 -44.17 4.92 -3.96
N TYR A 201 -43.49 4.75 -5.10
CA TYR A 201 -42.05 4.47 -5.10
C TYR A 201 -41.27 5.75 -4.75
N PRO A 202 -40.07 5.64 -4.15
CA PRO A 202 -39.17 6.77 -4.01
C PRO A 202 -38.80 7.36 -5.38
N SER A 203 -38.79 8.69 -5.51
CA SER A 203 -38.18 9.33 -6.67
C SER A 203 -36.65 9.21 -6.55
N CYS A 204 -36.06 8.40 -7.44
CA CYS A 204 -34.61 8.18 -7.51
C CYS A 204 -33.96 8.92 -8.69
N ASN A 205 -34.62 9.96 -9.20
CA ASN A 205 -34.19 10.84 -10.27
C ASN A 205 -34.31 12.30 -9.76
N GLY A 206 -33.21 13.05 -9.72
CA GLY A 206 -33.21 14.42 -9.22
C GLY A 206 -31.91 15.16 -9.53
N SER A 207 -31.98 16.11 -10.45
CA SER A 207 -30.89 17.03 -10.79
C SER A 207 -31.49 18.42 -11.04
N SER A 208 -31.68 19.18 -9.96
CA SER A 208 -32.19 20.56 -9.98
C SER A 208 -31.80 21.28 -8.68
N SER A 209 -31.57 22.58 -8.77
CA SER A 209 -31.09 23.45 -7.68
C SER A 209 -32.23 24.21 -6.98
N GLY A 210 -31.95 24.78 -5.80
CA GLY A 210 -32.62 26.04 -5.40
C GLY A 210 -33.68 26.02 -4.29
N SER A 211 -33.46 25.34 -3.15
CA SER A 211 -34.01 25.72 -1.83
C SER A 211 -33.35 24.86 -0.74
N SER A 212 -32.76 25.48 0.29
CA SER A 212 -31.79 24.81 1.16
C SER A 212 -32.36 24.28 2.49
N PRO A 213 -32.35 22.96 2.74
CA PRO A 213 -32.03 22.41 4.05
C PRO A 213 -30.56 22.69 4.41
N PRO A 214 -30.11 22.46 5.66
CA PRO A 214 -28.69 22.61 6.02
C PRO A 214 -27.79 21.75 5.12
N SER A 215 -26.67 22.32 4.70
CA SER A 215 -25.89 21.80 3.58
C SER A 215 -25.36 20.38 3.81
N ALA A 216 -25.89 19.43 3.04
CA ALA A 216 -25.17 18.20 2.76
C ALA A 216 -23.84 18.59 2.11
N SER A 217 -22.72 18.30 2.77
CA SER A 217 -21.39 18.51 2.21
C SER A 217 -21.26 17.77 0.88
N PRO A 218 -20.52 18.30 -0.11
CA PRO A 218 -20.29 17.59 -1.37
C PRO A 218 -19.76 16.18 -1.07
N ALA A 219 -20.20 15.20 -1.86
CA ALA A 219 -19.79 13.81 -1.68
C ALA A 219 -18.26 13.71 -1.62
N PHE A 220 -17.75 12.92 -0.66
CA PHE A 220 -16.33 12.90 -0.35
C PHE A 220 -15.48 12.50 -1.56
N ASP A 221 -14.71 13.46 -2.06
CA ASP A 221 -13.84 13.29 -3.21
C ASP A 221 -12.44 12.91 -2.72
N VAL A 222 -12.26 11.60 -2.49
CA VAL A 222 -11.00 10.98 -2.03
C VAL A 222 -9.83 11.44 -2.91
N ALA A 223 -10.00 11.48 -4.23
CA ALA A 223 -8.94 11.81 -5.18
C ALA A 223 -8.49 13.28 -5.04
N ARG A 224 -9.44 14.22 -4.97
CA ARG A 224 -9.16 15.62 -4.65
C ARG A 224 -8.52 15.76 -3.27
N ALA A 225 -9.03 15.04 -2.27
CA ALA A 225 -8.55 15.14 -0.90
C ALA A 225 -7.09 14.68 -0.77
N VAL A 226 -6.75 13.54 -1.38
CA VAL A 226 -5.39 13.04 -1.56
C VAL A 226 -4.49 14.08 -2.23
N VAL A 227 -4.91 14.67 -3.36
CA VAL A 227 -4.12 15.70 -4.06
C VAL A 227 -3.89 16.94 -3.19
N ARG A 228 -4.95 17.47 -2.57
CA ARG A 228 -4.88 18.65 -1.70
C ARG A 228 -4.09 18.39 -0.41
N ASN A 229 -4.12 17.17 0.13
CA ASN A 229 -3.27 16.79 1.25
C ASN A 229 -1.78 16.87 0.87
N ARG A 230 -1.35 16.38 -0.30
CA ARG A 230 0.05 16.52 -0.77
C ARG A 230 0.47 17.98 -1.01
N GLU A 231 -0.47 18.91 -1.19
CA GLU A 231 -0.18 20.35 -1.22
C GLU A 231 -0.05 20.94 0.20
N TRP A 232 -1.06 20.71 1.05
CA TRP A 232 -1.11 21.28 2.39
C TRP A 232 -0.05 20.71 3.34
N ALA A 233 0.32 19.42 3.21
CA ALA A 233 1.35 18.80 4.04
C ALA A 233 2.70 19.53 3.92
N ARG A 234 3.03 20.00 2.71
CA ARG A 234 4.22 20.82 2.42
C ARG A 234 4.04 22.28 2.84
N ARG A 235 2.85 22.85 2.68
CA ARG A 235 2.56 24.27 3.02
C ARG A 235 2.40 24.54 4.53
N LEU A 236 2.01 23.54 5.31
CA LEU A 236 1.67 23.68 6.74
C LEU A 236 2.60 22.90 7.67
N GLY A 237 3.56 22.15 7.12
CA GLY A 237 4.50 21.31 7.88
C GLY A 237 3.88 20.09 8.56
N TRP A 238 2.55 19.84 8.46
CA TRP A 238 1.88 18.75 9.15
C TRP A 238 2.39 17.35 8.78
N GLN A 239 3.08 17.25 7.64
CA GLN A 239 3.84 16.08 7.20
C GLN A 239 4.82 15.58 8.28
N ALA A 240 5.46 16.48 9.03
CA ALA A 240 6.38 16.15 10.13
C ALA A 240 5.68 15.58 11.38
N HIS A 241 4.34 15.55 11.38
CA HIS A 241 3.50 15.01 12.44
C HIS A 241 2.57 13.91 11.93
N TYR A 242 2.92 13.27 10.81
CA TYR A 242 2.05 12.29 10.14
C TYR A 242 1.64 11.14 11.07
N ASP A 243 2.58 10.58 11.84
CA ASP A 243 2.29 9.46 12.73
C ASP A 243 1.44 9.90 13.94
N GLU A 244 1.64 11.11 14.47
CA GLU A 244 0.80 11.71 15.50
C GLU A 244 -0.63 11.92 14.99
N ILE A 245 -0.78 12.44 13.76
CA ILE A 245 -2.07 12.58 13.09
C ILE A 245 -2.73 11.19 12.93
N VAL A 246 -2.02 10.17 12.45
CA VAL A 246 -2.60 8.82 12.31
C VAL A 246 -3.09 8.26 13.66
N ARG A 247 -2.34 8.47 14.77
CA ARG A 247 -2.78 8.08 16.12
C ARG A 247 -4.02 8.86 16.61
N LEU A 248 -4.16 10.13 16.23
CA LEU A 248 -5.36 10.94 16.49
C LEU A 248 -6.57 10.53 15.62
N LEU A 249 -6.30 9.96 14.44
CA LEU A 249 -7.32 9.50 13.50
C LEU A 249 -7.80 8.06 13.78
N HIS A 250 -6.98 7.21 14.40
CA HIS A 250 -7.30 5.80 14.63
C HIS A 250 -6.50 5.18 15.79
N ASP A 251 -7.18 4.41 16.65
CA ASP A 251 -6.64 3.87 17.92
C ASP A 251 -5.60 2.73 17.76
N ARG A 252 -5.33 2.26 16.53
CA ARG A 252 -4.41 1.13 16.27
C ARG A 252 -3.16 1.59 15.50
N PRO A 253 -1.95 1.08 15.83
CA PRO A 253 -0.73 1.49 15.17
C PRO A 253 -0.55 0.85 13.79
N PHE A 254 -1.02 1.52 12.74
CA PHE A 254 -0.83 1.12 11.34
C PHE A 254 -0.44 2.30 10.44
N THR A 255 0.15 2.03 9.28
CA THR A 255 0.34 3.03 8.23
C THR A 255 -0.78 2.91 7.17
N PRO A 256 -1.71 3.87 7.05
CA PRO A 256 -2.65 3.91 5.93
C PRO A 256 -1.96 4.34 4.62
N ASN A 257 -2.55 3.94 3.48
CA ASN A 257 -2.22 4.54 2.19
C ASN A 257 -2.84 5.96 2.07
N GLU A 258 -2.52 6.72 1.03
CA GLU A 258 -2.98 8.12 0.96
C GLU A 258 -4.51 8.26 0.88
N GLU A 259 -5.20 7.31 0.24
CA GLU A 259 -6.67 7.29 0.13
C GLU A 259 -7.34 6.98 1.48
N ALA A 260 -6.90 5.93 2.18
CA ALA A 260 -7.38 5.58 3.51
C ALA A 260 -7.04 6.67 4.54
N PHE A 261 -5.91 7.37 4.40
CA PHE A 261 -5.57 8.53 5.21
C PHE A 261 -6.56 9.68 4.99
N ALA A 262 -6.93 9.98 3.74
CA ALA A 262 -7.92 11.01 3.44
C ALA A 262 -9.32 10.64 3.98
N GLU A 263 -9.73 9.36 3.90
CA GLU A 263 -10.97 8.85 4.48
C GLU A 263 -10.98 8.96 6.01
N LEU A 264 -9.89 8.61 6.68
CA LEU A 264 -9.72 8.81 8.12
C LEU A 264 -9.86 10.30 8.51
N VAL A 265 -9.19 11.21 7.79
CA VAL A 265 -9.31 12.66 7.99
C VAL A 265 -10.77 13.12 7.82
N TYR A 266 -11.47 12.61 6.81
CA TYR A 266 -12.88 12.91 6.56
C TYR A 266 -13.76 12.49 7.75
N GLN A 267 -13.60 11.28 8.30
CA GLN A 267 -14.37 10.85 9.47
C GLN A 267 -14.03 11.67 10.72
N TRP A 268 -12.77 11.99 10.96
CA TRP A 268 -12.35 12.82 12.10
C TRP A 268 -12.86 14.26 11.99
N GLN A 269 -12.87 14.86 10.79
CA GLN A 269 -13.48 16.17 10.53
C GLN A 269 -14.97 16.17 10.90
N ARG A 270 -15.73 15.12 10.55
CA ARG A 270 -17.15 14.98 10.93
C ARG A 270 -17.34 14.96 12.44
N GLN A 271 -16.51 14.20 13.16
CA GLN A 271 -16.54 14.12 14.62
C GLN A 271 -16.21 15.47 15.28
N ASN A 272 -15.24 16.21 14.71
CA ASN A 272 -14.72 17.47 15.25
C ASN A 272 -15.45 18.73 14.74
N ARG A 273 -16.62 18.57 14.11
CA ARG A 273 -17.47 19.67 13.57
C ARG A 273 -16.72 20.59 12.58
N LEU A 274 -15.84 20.02 11.77
CA LEU A 274 -15.16 20.69 10.67
C LEU A 274 -15.88 20.39 9.34
N THR A 275 -15.54 21.13 8.28
CA THR A 275 -15.89 20.73 6.91
C THR A 275 -15.36 19.33 6.65
N PRO A 276 -16.21 18.34 6.32
CA PRO A 276 -15.76 16.98 6.07
C PRO A 276 -15.45 16.83 4.59
N ASP A 277 -14.17 17.01 4.24
CA ASP A 277 -13.66 16.96 2.86
C ASP A 277 -12.37 16.13 2.71
N GLY A 278 -11.91 15.49 3.79
CA GLY A 278 -10.67 14.71 3.89
C GLY A 278 -9.38 15.53 3.81
N ILE A 279 -9.47 16.87 3.85
CA ILE A 279 -8.33 17.76 3.62
C ILE A 279 -7.82 18.35 4.94
N ILE A 280 -6.56 18.05 5.27
CA ILE A 280 -5.82 18.72 6.34
C ILE A 280 -5.35 20.11 5.85
N GLY A 281 -6.31 20.99 5.62
CA GLY A 281 -6.10 22.42 5.38
C GLY A 281 -5.90 23.19 6.70
N PRO A 282 -5.73 24.53 6.65
CA PRO A 282 -5.37 25.33 7.82
C PRO A 282 -6.28 25.14 9.04
N ASN A 283 -7.61 25.09 8.84
CA ASN A 283 -8.58 24.94 9.92
C ASN A 283 -8.56 23.53 10.54
N THR A 284 -8.46 22.49 9.71
CA THR A 284 -8.29 21.10 10.15
C THR A 284 -6.98 20.96 10.93
N TRP A 285 -5.89 21.51 10.41
CA TRP A 285 -4.58 21.43 11.03
C TRP A 285 -4.51 22.19 12.37
N ALA A 286 -5.12 23.38 12.46
CA ALA A 286 -5.23 24.12 13.72
C ALA A 286 -5.96 23.30 14.81
N ARG A 287 -7.06 22.61 14.44
CA ARG A 287 -7.80 21.72 15.36
C ARG A 287 -6.97 20.49 15.74
N MET A 288 -6.27 19.86 14.78
CA MET A 288 -5.41 18.70 15.04
C MET A 288 -4.25 19.04 15.97
N LYS A 289 -3.54 20.15 15.75
CA LYS A 289 -2.46 20.60 16.65
C LYS A 289 -2.94 20.78 18.09
N ALA A 290 -4.12 21.39 18.28
CA ALA A 290 -4.71 21.55 19.61
C ALA A 290 -5.06 20.20 20.26
N ALA A 291 -5.59 19.24 19.49
CA ALA A 291 -5.87 17.89 19.98
C ALA A 291 -4.61 17.06 20.28
N LEU A 292 -3.50 17.32 19.59
CA LEU A 292 -2.21 16.66 19.76
C LEU A 292 -1.31 17.30 20.83
N GLY A 293 -1.73 18.40 21.45
CA GLY A 293 -0.87 19.19 22.33
C GLY A 293 0.33 19.86 21.62
N ILE A 294 0.31 19.93 20.28
CA ILE A 294 1.38 20.56 19.47
C ILE A 294 1.19 22.08 19.53
N ALA A 295 1.69 22.67 20.62
CA ALA A 295 1.77 24.11 20.78
C ALA A 295 2.68 24.75 19.72
N SER A 296 2.35 25.98 19.31
CA SER A 296 3.40 26.89 18.82
C SER A 296 4.42 27.10 19.95
N PRO A 297 5.72 27.27 19.65
CA PRO A 297 6.82 26.68 20.42
C PRO A 297 6.78 26.96 21.92
N GLY A 298 6.43 25.94 22.71
CA GLY A 298 6.42 25.99 24.17
C GLY A 298 5.87 24.73 24.82
N SER A 299 6.70 24.06 25.62
CA SER A 299 6.43 22.85 26.42
C SER A 299 6.14 21.54 25.66
N SER A 300 6.50 20.42 26.28
CA SER A 300 6.28 19.05 25.82
C SER A 300 5.35 18.30 26.78
N GLY A 301 4.37 17.58 26.25
CA GLY A 301 3.44 16.74 27.01
C GLY A 301 3.51 15.28 26.58
N SER A 302 3.52 14.36 27.54
CA SER A 302 3.58 12.91 27.31
C SER A 302 2.31 12.23 27.81
N GLY A 303 1.82 11.21 27.10
CA GLY A 303 0.71 10.37 27.56
C GLY A 303 0.07 9.53 26.45
N GLY A 304 0.39 8.23 26.40
CA GLY A 304 -0.24 7.26 25.49
C GLY A 304 0.42 5.88 25.58
N THR A 305 -0.32 4.88 26.06
CA THR A 305 0.21 3.53 26.36
C THR A 305 0.41 2.68 25.10
N ALA A 306 1.66 2.49 24.68
CA ALA A 306 2.00 1.80 23.43
C ALA A 306 2.49 0.35 23.63
N THR A 307 1.59 -0.63 23.47
CA THR A 307 1.89 -2.08 23.52
C THR A 307 1.21 -2.89 22.40
N ALA A 308 1.52 -2.56 21.15
CA ALA A 308 1.35 -3.48 20.01
C ALA A 308 2.43 -3.16 18.94
N TYR A 309 3.45 -4.01 18.82
CA TYR A 309 4.61 -3.77 17.94
C TYR A 309 4.77 -4.86 16.86
N PRO A 310 3.96 -4.84 15.77
CA PRO A 310 4.14 -5.75 14.64
C PRO A 310 5.01 -5.11 13.54
N TYR A 311 6.34 -5.06 13.71
CA TYR A 311 7.27 -4.60 12.66
C TYR A 311 7.59 -5.71 11.64
N GLY A 312 6.60 -6.52 11.26
CA GLY A 312 6.75 -7.71 10.41
C GLY A 312 7.14 -8.99 11.16
N PRO A 313 7.33 -10.12 10.45
CA PRO A 313 7.30 -11.46 11.06
C PRO A 313 8.34 -11.76 12.15
N LYS A 314 9.55 -11.20 12.07
CA LYS A 314 10.62 -11.38 13.07
C LYS A 314 10.47 -10.45 14.29
N TRP A 315 9.60 -9.46 14.17
CA TRP A 315 9.40 -8.36 15.11
C TRP A 315 7.90 -8.21 15.43
N ARG A 316 7.19 -9.32 15.68
CA ARG A 316 5.75 -9.34 16.00
C ARG A 316 5.44 -8.95 17.46
N SER A 317 6.41 -9.19 18.36
CA SER A 317 6.25 -9.09 19.82
C SER A 317 7.31 -8.20 20.49
N GLN A 318 8.29 -7.69 19.74
CA GLN A 318 9.41 -6.91 20.26
C GLN A 318 9.84 -5.82 19.28
N ARG A 319 10.29 -4.66 19.80
CA ARG A 319 10.82 -3.56 19.00
C ARG A 319 12.22 -3.88 18.46
N PRO A 320 12.56 -3.53 17.21
CA PRO A 320 13.91 -3.73 16.68
C PRO A 320 15.00 -2.98 17.48
N PRO A 321 16.17 -3.58 17.73
CA PRO A 321 17.26 -2.97 18.50
C PRO A 321 17.71 -1.60 17.97
N GLY A 322 17.64 -0.59 18.85
CA GLY A 322 18.05 0.78 18.57
C GLY A 322 17.05 1.63 17.78
N LEU A 323 15.90 1.07 17.36
CA LEU A 323 14.89 1.84 16.62
C LEU A 323 14.22 2.89 17.53
N PRO A 324 14.35 4.22 17.27
CA PRO A 324 13.82 5.27 18.13
C PRO A 324 12.33 5.11 18.41
N ALA A 325 11.87 5.42 19.63
CA ALA A 325 10.52 5.13 20.11
C ALA A 325 9.39 5.68 19.22
N THR A 326 9.64 6.81 18.57
CA THR A 326 8.73 7.51 17.65
C THR A 326 8.47 6.76 16.34
N ALA A 327 9.38 5.88 15.90
CA ALA A 327 9.32 5.28 14.57
C ALA A 327 8.04 4.46 14.33
N ARG A 328 7.34 4.83 13.25
CA ARG A 328 6.18 4.20 12.59
C ARG A 328 6.24 2.66 12.56
N THR A 329 5.12 2.00 12.87
CA THR A 329 4.94 0.54 12.74
C THR A 329 4.70 0.12 11.29
N ALA A 330 5.05 -1.12 10.96
CA ALA A 330 4.90 -1.64 9.61
C ALA A 330 3.42 -1.75 9.19
N SER A 331 3.13 -1.51 7.91
CA SER A 331 1.80 -1.79 7.34
C SER A 331 1.56 -3.29 7.15
N GLN A 332 0.32 -3.66 6.78
CA GLN A 332 0.06 -4.97 6.18
C GLN A 332 0.81 -5.14 4.85
N SER A 333 0.98 -6.38 4.39
CA SER A 333 1.58 -6.71 3.09
C SER A 333 0.73 -6.15 1.94
N GLY A 334 1.39 -5.72 0.87
CA GLY A 334 0.74 -5.15 -0.32
C GLY A 334 0.26 -3.71 -0.17
N ALA A 335 0.21 -3.14 1.04
CA ALA A 335 -0.42 -1.85 1.30
C ALA A 335 0.18 -0.67 0.50
N ALA A 336 1.47 -0.72 0.15
CA ALA A 336 2.12 0.29 -0.68
C ALA A 336 1.85 0.13 -2.19
N LEU A 337 1.35 -1.02 -2.67
CA LEU A 337 1.24 -1.31 -4.11
C LEU A 337 0.42 -0.31 -4.93
N PRO A 338 -0.73 0.23 -4.46
CA PRO A 338 -1.48 1.24 -5.20
C PRO A 338 -0.70 2.55 -5.34
N ASP A 339 -0.04 3.01 -4.27
CA ASP A 339 0.76 4.23 -4.29
C ASP A 339 2.03 4.06 -5.14
N ILE A 340 2.71 2.92 -5.04
CA ILE A 340 3.86 2.58 -5.89
C ILE A 340 3.47 2.66 -7.37
N GLU A 341 2.35 2.03 -7.74
CA GLU A 341 1.86 2.06 -9.12
C GLU A 341 1.53 3.48 -9.58
N ARG A 342 0.81 4.24 -8.75
CA ARG A 342 0.44 5.63 -9.01
C ARG A 342 1.68 6.52 -9.20
N VAL A 343 2.70 6.41 -8.35
CA VAL A 343 3.96 7.17 -8.48
C VAL A 343 4.76 6.69 -9.68
N ALA A 344 4.86 5.37 -9.94
CA ALA A 344 5.60 4.85 -11.08
C ALA A 344 4.98 5.26 -12.42
N ARG A 345 3.64 5.27 -12.53
CA ARG A 345 2.91 5.74 -13.72
C ARG A 345 3.10 7.24 -13.97
N GLN A 346 3.23 8.08 -12.93
CA GLN A 346 3.50 9.52 -13.08
C GLN A 346 4.81 9.84 -13.82
N HIS A 347 5.75 8.90 -13.92
CA HIS A 347 6.98 9.07 -14.70
C HIS A 347 6.84 8.74 -16.21
N ASN A 348 5.69 8.18 -16.65
CA ASN A 348 5.41 7.84 -18.05
C ASN A 348 6.43 6.89 -18.73
N LEU A 349 7.14 6.05 -17.95
CA LEU A 349 8.19 5.15 -18.45
C LEU A 349 7.70 3.77 -18.94
N GLY A 350 6.38 3.59 -19.09
CA GLY A 350 5.77 2.37 -19.59
C GLY A 350 5.70 1.20 -18.60
N GLU A 351 5.01 0.13 -19.00
CA GLU A 351 4.60 -0.95 -18.09
C GLU A 351 5.77 -1.75 -17.50
N THR A 352 6.88 -1.88 -18.24
CA THR A 352 8.11 -2.52 -17.75
C THR A 352 8.67 -1.82 -16.51
N PHE A 353 8.63 -0.48 -16.46
CA PHE A 353 9.06 0.28 -15.29
C PHE A 353 8.14 0.02 -14.09
N VAL A 354 6.83 0.12 -14.30
CA VAL A 354 5.80 -0.11 -13.26
C VAL A 354 5.93 -1.52 -12.68
N LYS A 355 6.01 -2.56 -13.53
CA LYS A 355 6.21 -3.95 -13.12
C LYS A 355 7.52 -4.14 -12.34
N THR A 356 8.63 -3.54 -12.81
CA THR A 356 9.95 -3.65 -12.14
C THR A 356 9.88 -3.12 -10.72
N VAL A 357 9.31 -1.93 -10.54
CA VAL A 357 9.23 -1.24 -9.25
C VAL A 357 8.24 -1.92 -8.30
N LYS A 358 7.05 -2.33 -8.76
CA LYS A 358 6.08 -3.09 -7.96
C LYS A 358 6.65 -4.42 -7.48
N HIS A 359 7.31 -5.18 -8.38
CA HIS A 359 7.94 -6.44 -8.01
C HIS A 359 9.13 -6.24 -7.08
N LEU A 360 9.91 -5.16 -7.24
CA LEU A 360 10.99 -4.82 -6.32
C LEU A 360 10.48 -4.57 -4.90
N ALA A 361 9.48 -3.71 -4.72
CA ALA A 361 8.85 -3.50 -3.41
C ALA A 361 8.31 -4.82 -2.81
N THR A 362 7.70 -5.66 -3.64
CA THR A 362 7.18 -6.97 -3.23
C THR A 362 8.30 -7.90 -2.77
N THR A 363 9.46 -7.95 -3.47
CA THR A 363 10.57 -8.83 -3.09
C THR A 363 11.36 -8.35 -1.88
N GLU A 364 11.54 -7.04 -1.70
CA GLU A 364 12.33 -6.52 -0.58
C GLU A 364 11.52 -6.45 0.73
N SER A 365 10.27 -6.00 0.68
CA SER A 365 9.45 -5.78 1.90
C SER A 365 8.12 -6.51 1.94
N GLY A 366 7.67 -7.15 0.85
CA GLY A 366 6.27 -7.52 0.68
C GLY A 366 5.37 -6.30 0.41
N ALA A 367 5.95 -5.23 -0.15
CA ALA A 367 5.35 -3.91 -0.33
C ALA A 367 4.72 -3.35 0.97
N MET A 368 5.44 -3.52 2.08
CA MET A 368 5.07 -3.04 3.41
C MET A 368 5.75 -1.70 3.69
N TYR A 369 4.97 -0.67 4.01
CA TYR A 369 5.49 0.56 4.60
C TYR A 369 6.12 0.26 5.96
N ALA A 370 7.14 1.05 6.36
CA ALA A 370 7.74 1.01 7.70
C ALA A 370 8.24 -0.37 8.18
N ARG A 371 8.57 -1.27 7.24
CA ARG A 371 9.14 -2.58 7.57
C ARG A 371 10.66 -2.47 7.80
N PRO A 372 11.20 -2.69 9.02
CA PRO A 372 12.62 -2.94 9.21
C PRO A 372 13.01 -4.31 8.65
N ALA A 373 14.28 -4.48 8.29
CA ALA A 373 14.84 -5.79 7.96
C ALA A 373 14.70 -6.78 9.13
N ASN A 374 14.60 -8.08 8.82
CA ASN A 374 14.49 -9.13 9.84
C ASN A 374 15.70 -9.19 10.80
N ILE A 375 16.84 -8.59 10.40
CA ILE A 375 18.10 -8.52 11.15
C ILE A 375 18.46 -7.09 11.59
N PHE A 376 17.50 -6.16 11.55
CA PHE A 376 17.69 -4.75 11.89
C PHE A 376 18.33 -4.58 13.27
N ASN A 377 19.38 -3.77 13.34
CA ASN A 377 20.10 -3.43 14.55
C ASN A 377 20.89 -2.14 14.33
N VAL A 378 20.51 -1.06 15.01
CA VAL A 378 21.16 0.25 14.88
C VAL A 378 21.78 0.75 16.19
N LEU A 379 21.95 -0.14 17.18
CA LEU A 379 22.64 0.16 18.43
C LEU A 379 24.13 0.53 18.19
N PRO A 380 24.75 1.33 19.09
CA PRO A 380 26.19 1.61 19.03
C PRO A 380 27.02 0.32 19.19
N PRO A 381 28.27 0.27 18.70
CA PRO A 381 29.07 -0.97 18.64
C PRO A 381 29.17 -1.71 19.97
N SER A 382 29.38 -0.99 21.07
CA SER A 382 29.45 -1.51 22.45
C SER A 382 28.18 -2.23 22.92
N GLN A 383 27.02 -1.96 22.31
CA GLN A 383 25.73 -2.56 22.66
C GLN A 383 25.27 -3.63 21.66
N ARG A 384 26.00 -3.86 20.56
CA ARG A 384 25.62 -4.87 19.55
C ARG A 384 26.09 -6.28 19.87
N GLY A 385 27.11 -6.46 20.73
CA GLY A 385 27.69 -7.77 21.05
C GLY A 385 28.19 -8.49 19.80
N GLY A 386 29.09 -7.85 19.04
CA GLY A 386 29.63 -8.35 17.76
C GLY A 386 28.67 -8.28 16.56
N LYS A 387 27.37 -8.08 16.77
CA LYS A 387 26.38 -8.08 15.67
C LYS A 387 26.57 -6.87 14.73
N PRO A 388 26.27 -7.04 13.42
CA PRO A 388 26.42 -5.97 12.44
C PRO A 388 25.42 -4.82 12.64
N TYR A 389 25.75 -3.66 12.07
CA TYR A 389 24.87 -2.50 11.99
C TYR A 389 23.98 -2.61 10.75
N ILE A 390 22.69 -2.93 10.92
CA ILE A 390 21.74 -3.05 9.82
C ILE A 390 20.60 -2.05 10.01
N SER A 391 20.55 -1.05 9.13
CA SER A 391 19.59 0.05 9.13
C SER A 391 18.55 -0.03 8.00
N ALA A 392 18.47 -1.18 7.30
CA ALA A 392 17.59 -1.39 6.16
C ALA A 392 16.09 -1.32 6.54
N TRP A 393 15.34 -0.47 5.83
CA TRP A 393 14.00 -0.05 6.21
C TRP A 393 13.06 0.21 5.02
N GLY A 394 11.77 0.00 5.26
CA GLY A 394 10.66 0.47 4.44
C GLY A 394 10.39 -0.36 3.18
N VAL A 395 9.50 0.16 2.34
CA VAL A 395 9.01 -0.50 1.11
C VAL A 395 10.13 -1.11 0.25
N PHE A 396 11.27 -0.44 0.16
CA PHE A 396 12.42 -0.85 -0.67
C PHE A 396 13.68 -1.21 0.16
N GLN A 397 13.55 -1.47 1.47
CA GLN A 397 14.65 -1.88 2.37
C GLN A 397 15.94 -1.04 2.28
N PHE A 398 15.82 0.28 2.07
CA PHE A 398 16.99 1.16 2.02
C PHE A 398 17.69 1.23 3.38
N ASN A 399 19.00 0.99 3.41
CA ASN A 399 19.83 1.30 4.57
C ASN A 399 20.09 2.82 4.67
N ARG A 400 20.64 3.27 5.81
CA ARG A 400 20.95 4.68 6.10
C ARG A 400 21.68 5.38 4.94
N ASP A 401 22.74 4.77 4.42
CA ASP A 401 23.64 5.44 3.49
C ASP A 401 23.12 5.41 2.04
N ALA A 402 22.44 4.33 1.66
CA ALA A 402 21.65 4.28 0.44
C ALA A 402 20.50 5.32 0.47
N TRP A 403 19.83 5.48 1.62
CA TRP A 403 18.75 6.46 1.80
C TRP A 403 19.26 7.89 1.62
N ARG A 404 20.39 8.24 2.25
CA ARG A 404 21.08 9.52 2.11
C ARG A 404 21.60 9.79 0.69
N SER A 405 21.77 8.77 -0.15
CA SER A 405 22.12 8.93 -1.57
C SER A 405 20.95 9.32 -2.48
N LEU A 406 19.71 9.34 -1.97
CA LEU A 406 18.52 9.72 -2.75
C LEU A 406 18.39 11.25 -2.90
N PRO A 407 17.92 11.76 -4.05
CA PRO A 407 17.80 13.20 -4.28
C PRO A 407 17.00 13.94 -3.19
N GLY A 408 17.63 14.95 -2.60
CA GLY A 408 17.02 15.83 -1.60
C GLY A 408 16.82 15.18 -0.22
N VAL A 409 17.56 14.12 0.13
CA VAL A 409 17.66 13.61 1.51
C VAL A 409 18.82 14.30 2.22
N ALA A 410 18.65 14.70 3.48
CA ALA A 410 19.73 15.27 4.27
C ALA A 410 20.77 14.22 4.65
N ASN A 411 22.06 14.58 4.69
CA ASN A 411 23.16 13.69 5.04
C ASN A 411 23.10 13.15 6.50
N THR A 412 22.27 13.73 7.35
CA THR A 412 21.97 13.28 8.71
C THR A 412 20.77 12.33 8.80
N ALA A 413 19.84 12.35 7.83
CA ALA A 413 18.56 11.67 7.94
C ALA A 413 18.65 10.14 7.90
N PHE A 414 17.66 9.48 8.48
CA PHE A 414 17.46 8.03 8.49
C PHE A 414 16.17 7.62 7.75
N PRO A 415 16.09 6.40 7.20
CA PRO A 415 14.93 5.97 6.42
C PRO A 415 13.64 5.84 7.24
N TRP A 416 13.72 5.57 8.55
CA TRP A 416 12.55 5.51 9.44
C TRP A 416 11.99 6.88 9.85
N GLU A 417 12.70 7.97 9.54
CA GLU A 417 12.22 9.35 9.69
C GLU A 417 11.39 9.78 8.46
N SER A 418 11.32 8.94 7.41
CA SER A 418 10.56 9.23 6.21
C SER A 418 9.07 8.93 6.37
N THR A 419 8.24 9.85 5.89
CA THR A 419 6.80 9.63 5.78
C THR A 419 6.47 8.60 4.69
N PRO A 420 5.29 7.95 4.71
CA PRO A 420 4.97 6.89 3.75
C PRO A 420 5.13 7.33 2.29
N SER A 421 4.68 8.55 1.95
CA SER A 421 4.77 9.11 0.61
C SER A 421 6.24 9.35 0.18
N GLU A 422 7.16 9.64 1.10
CA GLU A 422 8.60 9.74 0.81
C GLU A 422 9.28 8.39 0.64
N GLU A 423 8.93 7.42 1.49
CA GLU A 423 9.47 6.05 1.50
C GLU A 423 9.33 5.35 0.14
N ILE A 424 8.35 5.79 -0.67
CA ILE A 424 8.18 5.41 -2.08
C ILE A 424 8.63 6.48 -3.09
N THR A 425 8.29 7.77 -2.94
CA THR A 425 8.57 8.76 -4.00
C THR A 425 10.07 9.03 -4.16
N ARG A 426 10.88 8.93 -3.09
CA ARG A 426 12.33 9.15 -3.18
C ARG A 426 13.04 7.99 -3.92
N PRO A 427 12.82 6.69 -3.59
CA PRO A 427 13.32 5.58 -4.40
C PRO A 427 12.78 5.55 -5.84
N ILE A 428 11.47 5.75 -6.04
CA ILE A 428 10.85 5.61 -7.37
C ILE A 428 11.36 6.70 -8.33
N ARG A 429 11.55 7.94 -7.86
CA ARG A 429 12.24 8.98 -8.64
C ARG A 429 13.63 8.53 -9.06
N ARG A 430 14.42 7.97 -8.14
CA ARG A 430 15.78 7.50 -8.46
C ARG A 430 15.76 6.34 -9.44
N TYR A 431 14.83 5.39 -9.31
CA TYR A 431 14.65 4.32 -10.30
C TYR A 431 14.24 4.86 -11.67
N ALA A 432 13.39 5.90 -11.73
CA ALA A 432 13.00 6.55 -12.98
C ALA A 432 14.19 7.24 -13.67
N GLU A 433 15.06 7.93 -12.93
CA GLU A 433 16.30 8.52 -13.43
C GLU A 433 17.22 7.46 -14.08
N LEU A 434 17.45 6.34 -13.38
CA LEU A 434 18.30 5.23 -13.85
C LEU A 434 17.71 4.56 -15.09
N PHE A 435 16.39 4.33 -15.11
CA PHE A 435 15.68 3.74 -16.24
C PHE A 435 15.75 4.66 -17.47
N ALA A 436 15.50 5.96 -17.29
CA ALA A 436 15.62 6.97 -18.34
C ALA A 436 17.06 7.20 -18.80
N GLU A 437 18.07 6.94 -17.96
CA GLU A 437 19.48 6.96 -18.38
C GLU A 437 19.79 5.79 -19.32
N VAL A 438 19.43 4.55 -18.96
CA VAL A 438 19.66 3.38 -19.81
C VAL A 438 18.87 3.49 -21.13
N ARG A 439 17.62 3.96 -21.09
CA ARG A 439 16.81 4.18 -22.31
C ARG A 439 17.40 5.24 -23.24
N ARG A 440 17.93 6.35 -22.71
CA ARG A 440 18.62 7.38 -23.52
C ARG A 440 19.96 6.90 -24.08
N ALA A 441 20.61 5.94 -23.42
CA ALA A 441 21.81 5.28 -23.92
C ALA A 441 21.52 4.14 -24.92
N GLY A 442 20.29 4.02 -25.42
CA GLY A 442 19.89 3.01 -26.42
C GLY A 442 19.51 1.63 -25.86
N GLY A 443 19.60 1.41 -24.54
CA GLY A 443 19.16 0.16 -23.91
C GLY A 443 17.64 -0.04 -23.98
N THR A 444 17.18 -1.29 -24.03
CA THR A 444 15.76 -1.65 -24.06
C THR A 444 15.06 -1.37 -22.71
N PRO A 445 13.72 -1.45 -22.61
CA PRO A 445 13.02 -1.45 -21.33
C PRO A 445 13.47 -2.57 -20.38
N ILE A 446 13.87 -3.73 -20.91
CA ILE A 446 14.43 -4.86 -20.15
C ILE A 446 15.81 -4.48 -19.60
N ASP A 447 16.67 -3.87 -20.41
CA ASP A 447 18.00 -3.44 -19.97
C ASP A 447 17.92 -2.35 -18.90
N ALA A 448 16.92 -1.48 -18.99
CA ALA A 448 16.64 -0.45 -18.00
C ALA A 448 16.08 -1.04 -16.69
N ALA A 449 15.27 -2.10 -16.76
CA ALA A 449 14.81 -2.87 -15.60
C ALA A 449 15.95 -3.64 -14.92
N ARG A 450 16.84 -4.26 -15.70
CA ARG A 450 18.11 -4.85 -15.23
C ARG A 450 18.97 -3.78 -14.55
N GLY A 451 19.10 -2.59 -15.14
CA GLY A 451 19.78 -1.44 -14.57
C GLY A 451 19.28 -1.04 -13.18
N ILE A 452 17.96 -0.95 -12.97
CA ILE A 452 17.35 -0.71 -11.65
C ILE A 452 17.81 -1.77 -10.63
N ARG A 453 17.70 -3.06 -10.97
CA ARG A 453 18.06 -4.16 -10.05
C ARG A 453 19.56 -4.20 -9.76
N LEU A 454 20.43 -3.96 -10.75
CA LEU A 454 21.88 -3.86 -10.57
C LEU A 454 22.24 -2.68 -9.65
N TRP A 455 21.62 -1.52 -9.84
CA TRP A 455 21.86 -0.34 -9.00
C TRP A 455 21.40 -0.57 -7.56
N HIS A 456 20.21 -1.14 -7.38
CA HIS A 456 19.67 -1.38 -6.05
C HIS A 456 20.48 -2.42 -5.24
N MET A 457 21.10 -3.40 -5.91
CA MET A 457 22.02 -4.33 -5.24
C MET A 457 23.41 -3.71 -5.00
N GLN A 458 24.05 -3.13 -6.03
CA GLN A 458 25.39 -2.56 -5.94
C GLN A 458 25.58 -1.38 -6.93
N PRO A 459 25.36 -0.11 -6.50
CA PRO A 459 25.49 1.07 -7.36
C PRO A 459 26.84 1.19 -8.06
N ASN A 460 27.93 0.94 -7.32
CA ASN A 460 29.30 1.08 -7.81
C ASN A 460 29.83 -0.21 -8.46
N GLY A 461 29.57 -1.38 -7.86
CA GLY A 461 30.10 -2.67 -8.33
C GLY A 461 29.39 -3.25 -9.56
N LEU A 462 28.10 -2.96 -9.74
CA LEU A 462 27.29 -3.56 -10.81
C LEU A 462 26.72 -2.52 -11.79
N TYR A 463 26.02 -1.49 -11.30
CA TYR A 463 25.37 -0.53 -12.20
C TYR A 463 26.35 0.34 -12.98
N LYS A 464 27.34 0.97 -12.33
CA LYS A 464 28.33 1.81 -13.04
C LYS A 464 29.06 1.06 -14.17
N PRO A 465 29.60 -0.17 -13.98
CA PRO A 465 30.20 -0.96 -15.05
C PRO A 465 29.21 -1.36 -16.16
N TYR A 466 27.98 -1.77 -15.80
CA TYR A 466 26.93 -2.13 -16.76
C TYR A 466 26.54 -0.94 -17.64
N LEU A 467 26.26 0.21 -17.03
CA LEU A 467 25.94 1.47 -17.70
C LEU A 467 27.07 1.95 -18.62
N ARG A 468 28.32 1.92 -18.13
CA ARG A 468 29.49 2.34 -18.91
C ARG A 468 29.67 1.47 -20.16
N ARG A 469 29.64 0.14 -20.00
CA ARG A 469 29.74 -0.80 -21.13
C ARG A 469 28.53 -0.69 -22.06
N GLY A 470 27.32 -0.50 -21.53
CA GLY A 470 26.11 -0.33 -22.33
C GLY A 470 26.18 0.88 -23.26
N LYS A 471 26.77 1.99 -22.80
CA LYS A 471 27.08 3.19 -23.60
C LYS A 471 28.22 3.00 -24.62
N GLN A 472 29.05 1.96 -24.48
CA GLN A 472 30.24 1.73 -25.32
C GLN A 472 30.01 0.62 -26.38
N SER A 473 29.34 -0.47 -26.02
CA SER A 473 29.18 -1.66 -26.86
C SER A 473 27.77 -2.27 -26.82
N GLY A 474 26.78 -1.51 -26.31
CA GLY A 474 25.39 -1.93 -26.25
C GLY A 474 25.04 -2.77 -25.02
N PHE A 475 23.79 -2.67 -24.56
CA PHE A 475 23.38 -3.23 -23.27
C PHE A 475 23.30 -4.76 -23.24
N SER A 476 23.08 -5.43 -24.37
CA SER A 476 23.16 -6.91 -24.45
C SER A 476 24.58 -7.41 -24.14
N ALA A 477 25.61 -6.82 -24.77
CA ALA A 477 27.01 -7.15 -24.48
C ALA A 477 27.39 -6.76 -23.04
N ALA A 478 26.93 -5.61 -22.55
CA ALA A 478 27.15 -5.18 -21.18
C ALA A 478 26.49 -6.10 -20.14
N TRP A 479 25.38 -6.76 -20.49
CA TRP A 479 24.68 -7.73 -19.66
C TRP A 479 25.46 -9.03 -19.50
N GLN A 480 26.02 -9.58 -20.58
CA GLN A 480 26.88 -10.77 -20.51
C GLN A 480 28.09 -10.56 -19.58
N GLN A 481 28.56 -9.32 -19.46
CA GLN A 481 29.65 -8.90 -18.58
C GLN A 481 29.21 -8.63 -17.12
N VAL A 482 27.98 -8.97 -16.73
CA VAL A 482 27.51 -9.04 -15.33
C VAL A 482 27.79 -10.45 -14.79
N PRO A 483 28.33 -10.63 -13.57
CA PRO A 483 28.60 -11.97 -13.04
C PRO A 483 27.33 -12.84 -12.98
N ALA A 484 27.43 -14.09 -13.45
CA ALA A 484 26.28 -14.97 -13.71
C ALA A 484 25.29 -15.11 -12.54
N LYS A 485 25.80 -15.15 -11.29
CA LYS A 485 24.95 -15.19 -10.07
C LYS A 485 23.98 -14.01 -9.94
N TYR A 486 24.35 -12.84 -10.44
CA TYR A 486 23.46 -11.68 -10.50
C TYR A 486 22.55 -11.73 -11.73
N GLN A 487 23.04 -12.19 -12.89
CA GLN A 487 22.19 -12.36 -14.08
C GLN A 487 21.01 -13.29 -13.79
N ALA A 488 21.28 -14.50 -13.33
CA ALA A 488 20.27 -15.51 -13.03
C ALA A 488 19.26 -15.04 -11.96
N ARG A 489 19.73 -14.33 -10.92
CA ARG A 489 18.86 -13.74 -9.90
C ARG A 489 17.95 -12.67 -10.49
N ILE A 490 18.49 -11.72 -11.26
CA ILE A 490 17.72 -10.61 -11.83
C ILE A 490 16.72 -11.11 -12.86
N ASP A 491 17.12 -11.97 -13.79
CA ASP A 491 16.23 -12.43 -14.86
C ASP A 491 15.11 -13.33 -14.32
N ARG A 492 15.35 -14.08 -13.23
CA ARG A 492 14.27 -14.72 -12.46
C ARG A 492 13.32 -13.69 -11.84
N HIS A 493 13.83 -12.60 -11.25
CA HIS A 493 12.94 -11.52 -10.78
C HIS A 493 12.14 -10.87 -11.93
N LEU A 494 12.72 -10.70 -13.12
CA LEU A 494 12.01 -10.10 -14.26
C LEU A 494 10.96 -11.05 -14.87
N ARG A 495 11.24 -12.37 -14.95
CA ARG A 495 10.21 -13.38 -15.28
C ARG A 495 9.06 -13.38 -14.27
N ASN A 496 9.37 -13.40 -12.98
CA ASN A 496 8.36 -13.33 -11.91
C ASN A 496 7.55 -12.01 -11.90
N ALA A 497 8.01 -10.98 -12.61
CA ALA A 497 7.29 -9.71 -12.81
C ALA A 497 6.50 -9.66 -14.14
N GLY A 498 6.58 -10.69 -14.98
CA GLY A 498 6.04 -10.70 -16.34
C GLY A 498 6.69 -9.64 -17.25
N ILE A 499 8.02 -9.55 -17.22
CA ILE A 499 8.86 -8.63 -18.02
C ILE A 499 9.76 -9.40 -19.00
N LEU A 500 10.22 -10.58 -18.60
CA LEU A 500 10.93 -11.59 -19.39
C LEU A 500 10.08 -12.85 -19.48
#